data_AF-A0A933RQT7-F1
#
_entry.id   AF-A0A933RQT7-F1
#
_cell.length_a   1.000
_cell.length_b   1.000
_cell.length_c   1.000
_cell.angle_alpha   90.00
_cell.angle_beta   90.00
_cell.angle_gamma   90.00
#
_symmetry.space_group_name_H-M   'P 1'
#
loop_
_entity.id
_entity.type
_entity.pdbx_description
1 polymer ?
#
loop_
_entity_poly.entity_id
_entity_poly.type
_entity_poly.pdbx_seq_one_letter_code
_entity_poly.pdbx_strand_id
1 'polypeptide(L)'
;MELLPPVTVGPESFGIVIKPSKKEHPPLAEIRCVLRAQISVEKSGLPPSLLSRVKHLACLHNPEFHKKQKLRLSTYGTPRFVKCYGEDLTHLHLPRGLLSELKDVMKQAGSRPYLEAIL
;
A
#
# COMPACT_ATOMS: atom_id res chain seq x y z
N MET A 1 34.22 -2.29 0.17
CA MET A 1 33.60 -2.59 1.48
C MET A 1 32.56 -1.50 1.73
N GLU A 2 31.41 -1.60 1.06
CA GLU A 2 30.34 -0.60 1.17
C GLU A 2 29.64 -0.78 2.51
N LEU A 3 29.73 0.23 3.37
CA LEU A 3 29.03 0.30 4.65
C LEU A 3 27.53 0.31 4.39
N LEU A 4 26.83 -0.74 4.82
CA LEU A 4 25.37 -0.74 4.85
C LEU A 4 24.89 0.42 5.76
N PRO A 5 23.84 1.16 5.36
CA PRO A 5 23.31 2.24 6.18
C PRO A 5 22.82 1.69 7.53
N PRO A 6 22.87 2.50 8.61
CA PRO A 6 22.45 2.05 9.93
C PRO A 6 20.99 1.60 9.91
N VAL A 7 20.75 0.35 10.30
CA VAL A 7 19.42 -0.23 10.37
C VAL A 7 18.65 0.50 11.48
N THR A 8 17.74 1.38 11.08
CA THR A 8 16.87 2.11 12.00
C THR A 8 15.71 1.21 12.41
N VAL A 9 15.68 0.79 13.67
CA VAL A 9 14.56 0.06 14.28
C VAL A 9 13.90 0.92 15.37
N GLY A 10 12.59 1.11 15.29
CA GLY A 10 11.82 1.97 16.22
C GLY A 10 10.50 2.47 15.60
N PRO A 11 9.63 3.16 16.35
CA PRO A 11 8.40 3.78 15.81
C PRO A 11 8.69 4.79 14.68
N GLU A 12 9.90 5.36 14.66
CA GLU A 12 10.46 6.19 13.59
C GLU A 12 10.51 5.48 12.21
N SER A 13 10.51 4.14 12.19
CA SER A 13 10.58 3.35 10.95
C SER A 13 9.25 3.27 10.17
N PHE A 14 8.14 3.71 10.76
CA PHE A 14 6.83 3.71 10.09
C PHE A 14 6.78 4.63 8.85
N GLY A 15 7.79 5.49 8.68
CA GLY A 15 7.99 6.35 7.53
C GLY A 15 9.00 5.83 6.50
N ILE A 16 9.45 4.57 6.53
CA ILE A 16 10.33 4.04 5.47
C ILE A 16 9.59 4.14 4.13
N VAL A 17 9.90 5.19 3.39
CA VAL A 17 9.67 5.26 1.95
C VAL A 17 10.65 4.25 1.38
N ILE A 18 10.15 3.06 1.05
CA ILE A 18 10.90 2.08 0.28
C ILE A 18 11.24 2.80 -1.03
N LYS A 19 12.48 3.25 -1.17
CA LYS A 19 12.95 3.83 -2.43
C LYS A 19 12.75 2.76 -3.49
N PRO A 20 12.17 3.09 -4.66
CA PRO A 20 11.93 2.12 -5.70
C PRO A 20 13.24 1.40 -6.02
N SER A 21 13.17 0.08 -6.13
CA SER A 21 14.32 -0.73 -6.50
C SER A 21 14.80 -0.26 -7.87
N LYS A 22 16.12 -0.23 -8.06
CA LYS A 22 16.84 0.37 -9.20
C LYS A 22 16.47 -0.22 -10.60
N LYS A 23 15.46 -1.10 -10.69
CA LYS A 23 14.97 -1.81 -11.88
C LYS A 23 13.47 -1.59 -12.18
N GLU A 24 12.86 -0.53 -11.67
CA GLU A 24 11.44 -0.28 -11.92
C GLU A 24 11.24 0.59 -13.17
N HIS A 25 10.34 0.16 -14.06
CA HIS A 25 9.84 1.02 -15.13
C HIS A 25 9.13 2.22 -14.49
N PRO A 26 9.31 3.42 -15.04
CA PRO A 26 8.59 4.60 -14.55
C PRO A 26 7.08 4.31 -14.58
N PRO A 27 6.35 4.71 -13.53
CA PRO A 27 4.91 4.55 -13.53
C PRO A 27 4.30 5.32 -14.70
N LEU A 28 3.18 4.82 -15.24
CA LEU A 28 2.45 5.57 -16.27
C LEU A 28 2.06 6.95 -15.72
N ALA A 29 2.09 7.95 -16.61
CA ALA A 29 1.74 9.33 -16.26
C ALA A 29 0.30 9.44 -15.71
N GLU A 30 -0.58 8.54 -16.18
CA GLU A 30 -1.97 8.45 -15.75
C GLU A 30 -2.30 7.02 -15.32
N ILE A 31 -2.89 6.88 -14.12
CA ILE A 31 -3.36 5.60 -13.58
C ILE A 31 -4.88 5.66 -13.54
N ARG A 32 -5.54 4.73 -14.24
CA ARG A 32 -7.00 4.67 -14.26
C ARG A 32 -7.54 4.13 -12.94
N CYS A 33 -8.43 4.91 -12.35
CA CYS A 33 -9.13 4.61 -11.11
C CYS A 33 -10.63 4.79 -11.33
N VAL A 34 -11.42 3.76 -11.02
CA VAL A 34 -12.88 3.82 -11.08
C VAL A 34 -13.43 4.00 -9.68
N LEU A 35 -14.23 5.05 -9.47
CA LEU A 35 -14.86 5.33 -8.18
C LEU A 35 -16.32 4.88 -8.19
N ARG A 36 -16.67 3.89 -7.35
CA ARG A 36 -18.05 3.43 -7.10
C ARG A 36 -18.27 3.25 -5.58
N ALA A 37 -18.84 2.13 -5.15
CA ALA A 37 -18.89 1.73 -3.73
C ALA A 37 -17.49 1.55 -3.12
N GLN A 38 -16.53 1.15 -3.95
CA GLN A 38 -15.11 1.01 -3.65
C GLN A 38 -14.29 1.69 -4.76
N ILE A 39 -13.02 1.97 -4.48
CA ILE A 39 -12.08 2.52 -5.46
C ILE A 39 -11.41 1.33 -6.14
N SER A 40 -11.53 1.22 -7.46
CA SER A 40 -10.87 0.18 -8.24
C SER A 40 -9.70 0.79 -8.99
N VAL A 41 -8.48 0.34 -8.71
CA VAL A 41 -7.25 0.83 -9.35
C VAL A 41 -6.73 -0.21 -10.32
N GLU A 42 -6.44 0.19 -11.56
CA GLU A 42 -5.86 -0.70 -12.57
C GLU A 42 -4.39 -1.04 -12.26
N LYS A 43 -4.04 -2.33 -12.32
CA LYS A 43 -2.69 -2.84 -11.99
C LYS A 43 -1.70 -2.70 -13.15
N SER A 44 -2.18 -2.69 -14.39
CA SER A 44 -1.36 -2.67 -15.61
C SER A 44 -0.42 -1.46 -15.71
N GLY A 45 -0.77 -0.34 -15.07
CA GLY A 45 0.02 0.89 -15.07
C GLY A 45 0.86 1.12 -13.80
N LEU A 46 0.81 0.22 -12.83
CA LEU A 46 1.44 0.39 -11.53
C LEU A 46 2.77 -0.37 -11.44
N PRO A 47 3.89 0.30 -11.12
CA PRO A 47 5.13 -0.39 -10.80
C PRO A 47 4.94 -1.20 -9.51
N PRO A 48 5.66 -2.33 -9.34
CA PRO A 48 5.50 -3.21 -8.18
C PRO A 48 5.67 -2.52 -6.83
N SER A 49 6.54 -1.52 -6.71
CA SER A 49 6.70 -0.76 -5.47
C SER A 49 5.46 0.10 -5.16
N LEU A 50 4.88 0.76 -6.16
CA LEU A 50 3.67 1.56 -5.96
C LEU A 50 2.47 0.66 -5.63
N LEU A 51 2.34 -0.47 -6.32
CA LEU A 51 1.32 -1.47 -6.02
C LEU A 51 1.43 -1.99 -4.58
N SER A 52 2.64 -2.29 -4.12
CA SER A 52 2.88 -2.71 -2.73
C SER A 52 2.53 -1.60 -1.74
N ARG A 53 2.91 -0.34 -2.05
CA ARG A 53 2.58 0.83 -1.21
C ARG A 53 1.07 1.00 -1.06
N VAL A 54 0.32 0.88 -2.16
CA VAL A 54 -1.15 0.98 -2.16
C VAL A 54 -1.78 -0.17 -1.39
N LYS A 55 -1.28 -1.41 -1.53
CA LYS A 55 -1.72 -2.54 -0.70
C LYS A 55 -1.48 -2.30 0.79
N HIS A 56 -0.33 -1.73 1.14
CA HIS A 56 0.00 -1.38 2.52
C HIS A 56 -0.88 -0.26 3.08
N LEU A 57 -1.26 0.74 2.28
CA LEU A 57 -2.22 1.76 2.69
C LEU A 57 -3.55 1.12 3.09
N ALA A 58 -4.02 0.13 2.32
CA ALA A 58 -5.24 -0.60 2.63
C ALA A 58 -5.02 -1.80 3.57
N CYS A 59 -3.97 -1.79 4.38
CA CYS A 59 -3.77 -2.74 5.46
C CYS A 59 -3.90 -2.05 6.81
N LEU A 60 -4.69 -2.63 7.71
CA LEU A 60 -4.82 -2.15 9.09
C LEU A 60 -4.06 -3.05 10.05
N HIS A 61 -3.55 -2.48 11.14
CA HIS A 61 -2.93 -3.26 12.21
C HIS A 61 -3.96 -4.17 12.88
N ASN A 62 -3.61 -5.43 13.12
CA ASN A 62 -4.47 -6.34 13.85
C ASN A 62 -4.28 -6.18 15.37
N PRO A 63 -5.26 -5.62 16.11
CA PRO A 63 -5.14 -5.47 17.55
C PRO A 63 -5.05 -6.82 18.27
N GLU A 64 -5.63 -7.90 17.73
CA GLU A 64 -5.57 -9.22 18.35
C GLU A 64 -4.15 -9.80 18.36
N PHE A 65 -3.38 -9.59 17.28
CA PHE A 65 -1.96 -9.98 17.24
C PHE A 65 -1.18 -9.27 18.35
N HIS A 66 -1.38 -7.96 18.48
CA HIS A 66 -0.68 -7.14 19.47
C HIS A 66 -1.09 -7.52 20.90
N LYS A 67 -2.36 -7.87 21.13
CA LYS A 67 -2.85 -8.39 22.43
C LYS A 67 -2.19 -9.73 22.78
N LYS A 68 -2.22 -10.71 21.86
CA LYS A 68 -1.59 -12.02 22.08
C LYS A 68 -0.09 -11.90 22.33
N GLN A 69 0.59 -11.05 21.56
CA GLN A 69 2.01 -10.76 21.75
C GLN A 69 2.31 -10.17 23.13
N LYS A 70 1.52 -9.21 23.61
CA LYS A 70 1.67 -8.62 24.96
C LYS A 70 1.49 -9.66 26.07
N LEU A 71 0.55 -10.58 25.90
CA LEU A 71 0.28 -11.66 26.85
C LEU A 71 1.27 -12.83 26.73
N ARG A 72 2.27 -12.75 25.84
CA ARG A 72 3.20 -13.83 25.52
C ARG A 72 2.50 -15.14 25.10
N LEU A 73 1.32 -15.01 24.50
CA LEU A 73 0.56 -16.11 23.93
C LEU A 73 1.03 -16.40 22.51
N SER A 74 0.77 -17.62 22.02
CA SER A 74 1.08 -17.99 20.65
C SER A 74 0.34 -17.08 19.66
N THR A 75 1.10 -16.48 18.74
CA THR A 75 0.59 -15.67 17.62
C THR A 75 0.34 -16.49 16.36
N TYR A 76 0.47 -17.82 16.45
CA TYR A 76 0.24 -18.72 15.32
C TYR A 76 -1.20 -18.56 14.79
N GLY A 77 -1.35 -18.42 13.48
CA GLY A 77 -2.64 -18.19 12.82
C GLY A 77 -3.24 -16.79 13.00
N THR A 78 -2.58 -15.88 13.74
CA THR A 78 -3.05 -14.49 13.88
C THR A 78 -2.15 -13.57 13.05
N PRO A 79 -2.60 -13.04 11.90
CA PRO A 79 -1.76 -12.15 11.10
C PRO A 79 -1.57 -10.80 11.79
N ARG A 80 -0.41 -10.18 11.59
CA ARG A 80 -0.08 -8.84 12.12
C ARG A 80 -0.90 -7.72 11.48
N PHE A 81 -1.27 -7.89 10.20
CA PHE A 81 -2.03 -6.91 9.42
C PHE A 81 -3.30 -7.56 8.87
N VAL A 82 -4.40 -6.83 8.91
CA VAL A 82 -5.67 -7.17 8.28
C VAL A 82 -5.69 -6.54 6.89
N LYS A 83 -5.92 -7.34 5.86
CA LYS A 83 -6.09 -6.85 4.49
C LYS A 83 -7.47 -6.22 4.36
N CYS A 84 -7.52 -4.93 4.07
CA CYS A 84 -8.76 -4.18 3.84
C CYS A 84 -8.94 -3.84 2.35
N TYR A 85 -8.31 -4.62 1.46
CA TYR A 85 -8.45 -4.50 0.01
C TYR A 85 -8.86 -5.83 -0.62
N GLY A 86 -9.60 -5.75 -1.72
CA GLY A 86 -9.82 -6.86 -2.64
C GLY A 86 -8.78 -6.82 -3.76
N GLU A 87 -8.38 -7.97 -4.29
CA GLU A 87 -7.45 -8.04 -5.42
C GLU A 87 -8.00 -8.98 -6.49
N ASP A 88 -8.12 -8.45 -7.70
CA ASP A 88 -8.40 -9.20 -8.91
C ASP A 88 -7.13 -9.31 -9.77
N LEU A 89 -7.23 -10.04 -10.88
CA LEU A 89 -6.15 -10.18 -11.83
C LEU A 89 -5.72 -8.81 -12.40
N THR A 90 -6.69 -7.95 -12.70
CA THR A 90 -6.48 -6.67 -13.38
C THR A 90 -6.62 -5.45 -12.46
N HIS A 91 -7.39 -5.55 -11.37
CA HIS A 91 -7.72 -4.42 -10.51
C HIS A 91 -7.42 -4.68 -9.03
N LEU A 92 -7.17 -3.59 -8.30
CA LEU A 92 -7.06 -3.56 -6.85
C LEU A 92 -8.23 -2.74 -6.29
N HIS A 93 -9.00 -3.33 -5.39
CA HIS A 93 -10.19 -2.72 -4.81
C HIS A 93 -9.91 -2.21 -3.40
N LEU A 94 -10.08 -0.91 -3.20
CA LEU A 94 -9.75 -0.19 -1.97
C LEU A 94 -11.00 0.45 -1.37
N PRO A 95 -11.06 0.61 -0.04
CA PRO A 95 -12.13 1.34 0.61
C PRO A 95 -12.11 2.81 0.19
N ARG A 96 -13.29 3.39 -0.01
CA ARG A 96 -13.44 4.78 -0.48
C ARG A 96 -12.76 5.83 0.41
N GLY A 97 -12.60 5.53 1.71
CA GLY A 97 -11.93 6.42 2.67
C GLY A 97 -10.45 6.66 2.35
N LEU A 98 -9.81 5.78 1.58
CA LEU A 98 -8.40 5.89 1.19
C LEU A 98 -8.17 6.77 -0.05
N LEU A 99 -9.21 7.40 -0.61
CA LEU A 99 -9.07 8.19 -1.84
C LEU A 99 -8.03 9.30 -1.72
N SER A 100 -8.02 10.03 -0.60
CA SER A 100 -7.08 11.13 -0.38
C SER A 100 -5.65 10.62 -0.28
N GLU A 101 -5.40 9.61 0.56
CA GLU A 101 -4.07 9.01 0.72
C GLU A 101 -3.56 8.36 -0.58
N LEU A 102 -4.44 7.74 -1.36
CA LEU A 102 -4.11 7.19 -2.66
C LEU A 102 -3.63 8.27 -3.64
N LYS A 103 -4.31 9.42 -3.67
CA LYS A 103 -3.90 10.57 -4.49
C LYS A 103 -2.52 11.08 -4.08
N ASP A 104 -2.26 11.19 -2.78
CA ASP A 104 -0.97 11.63 -2.26
C ASP A 104 0.16 10.66 -2.63
N VAL A 105 -0.06 9.35 -2.46
CA VAL A 105 0.92 8.33 -2.82
C VAL A 105 1.21 8.30 -4.32
N MET A 106 0.18 8.44 -5.17
CA MET A 106 0.38 8.53 -6.62
C MET A 106 1.14 9.80 -7.02
N LYS A 107 0.82 10.94 -6.41
CA LYS A 107 1.52 12.21 -6.66
C LYS A 107 2.99 12.15 -6.24
N GLN A 108 3.30 11.52 -5.10
CA GLN A 108 4.68 11.28 -4.64
C GLN A 108 5.46 10.40 -5.61
N ALA A 109 4.79 9.45 -6.27
CA ALA A 109 5.37 8.60 -7.30
C ALA A 109 5.51 9.29 -8.67
N GLY A 110 5.01 10.52 -8.84
CA GLY A 110 5.04 11.27 -10.09
C GLY A 110 3.90 10.94 -11.06
N SER A 111 2.86 10.23 -10.62
CA SER A 111 1.70 9.85 -11.45
C SER A 111 0.44 10.64 -11.07
N ARG A 112 -0.46 10.80 -12.03
CA ARG A 112 -1.78 11.41 -11.82
C ARG A 112 -2.88 10.34 -11.81
N PRO A 113 -3.75 10.30 -10.79
CA PRO A 113 -4.94 9.45 -10.84
C PRO A 113 -5.97 10.02 -11.81
N TYR A 114 -6.36 9.24 -12.83
CA TYR A 114 -7.54 9.51 -13.64
C TYR A 114 -8.75 8.88 -12.96
N LEU A 115 -9.63 9.70 -12.40
CA LEU A 115 -10.82 9.25 -11.67
C LEU A 115 -12.03 9.28 -12.59
N GLU A 116 -12.49 8.10 -12.99
CA GLU A 116 -13.78 7.96 -13.67
C GLU A 116 -14.87 7.77 -12.60
N ALA A 117 -15.62 8.83 -12.33
CA ALA A 117 -16.79 8.79 -11.47
C ALA A 117 -18.01 8.46 -12.33
N ILE A 118 -18.54 7.26 -12.18
CA ILE A 118 -19.78 6.84 -12.85
C ILE A 118 -20.90 7.09 -11.84
N LEU A 119 -21.65 8.18 -12.04
CA LEU A 119 -22.82 8.57 -11.27
C LEU A 119 -24.01 7.65 -11.55
#